data_AF-A0A3M4AJ76-F1
#
_entry.id   AF-A0A3M4AJ76-F1
#
_cell.length_a   1.000
_cell.length_b   1.000
_cell.length_c   1.000
_cell.angle_alpha   90.00
_cell.angle_beta   90.00
_cell.angle_gamma   90.00
#
_symmetry.space_group_name_H-M   'P 1'
#
loop_
_entity.id
_entity.type
_entity.pdbx_description
1 polymer ?
#
loop_
_entity_poly.entity_id
_entity_poly.type
_entity_poly.pdbx_seq_one_letter_code
_entity_poly.pdbx_strand_id
1 'polypeptide(L)'
;MIAGNNLVNAGLIEAGNRLDLLAGNDLINTAGGIITGHDVSLTAINDDVINKGSVLESGRDMTIQASRDVTIAPTEVTNSLFSG
;
A
#
# COMPACT_ATOMS: atom_id res chain seq x y z
N MET A 1 -1.85 10.19 3.93
CA MET A 1 -1.97 10.95 2.65
C MET A 1 -3.27 10.55 1.97
N ILE A 2 -4.03 11.50 1.42
CA ILE A 2 -5.24 11.20 0.63
C ILE A 2 -5.00 11.66 -0.81
N ALA A 3 -5.10 10.75 -1.77
CA ALA A 3 -5.08 11.07 -3.20
C ALA A 3 -6.53 11.10 -3.73
N GLY A 4 -6.91 12.18 -4.43
CA GLY A 4 -8.28 12.36 -4.93
C GLY A 4 -8.68 11.38 -6.04
N ASN A 5 -7.72 10.78 -6.74
CA ASN A 5 -7.94 9.73 -7.75
C ASN A 5 -7.02 8.55 -7.44
N ASN A 6 -5.87 8.46 -8.10
CA ASN A 6 -4.93 7.36 -7.91
C ASN A 6 -3.75 7.81 -7.04
N LEU A 7 -3.27 6.91 -6.19
CA LEU A 7 -2.02 7.09 -5.45
C LEU A 7 -0.96 6.20 -6.11
N VAL A 8 0.02 6.80 -6.77
CA VAL A 8 1.12 6.07 -7.40
C VAL A 8 2.40 6.32 -6.63
N ASN A 9 3.01 5.26 -6.12
CA ASN A 9 4.34 5.26 -5.55
C ASN A 9 5.33 4.54 -6.47
N ALA A 10 6.42 5.24 -6.78
CA ALA A 10 7.59 4.70 -7.47
C ALA A 10 8.90 5.09 -6.75
N GLY A 11 8.79 5.60 -5.51
CA GLY A 11 9.90 6.05 -4.68
C GLY A 11 9.70 5.57 -3.24
N LEU A 12 9.97 6.43 -2.27
CA LEU A 12 9.78 6.12 -0.85
C LEU A 12 8.55 6.83 -0.30
N ILE A 13 7.67 6.07 0.34
CA ILE A 13 6.66 6.58 1.26
C ILE A 13 6.89 5.92 2.62
N GLU A 14 7.23 6.73 3.61
CA GLU A 14 7.56 6.26 4.96
C GLU A 14 6.87 7.09 6.03
N ALA A 15 6.44 6.43 7.11
CA ALA A 15 6.14 7.11 8.37
C ALA A 15 6.69 6.32 9.56
N GLY A 16 7.38 7.01 10.48
CA GLY A 16 8.02 6.35 11.63
C GLY A 16 7.07 5.75 12.67
N ASN A 17 5.76 6.06 12.62
CA ASN A 17 4.78 5.47 13.53
C ASN A 17 3.60 4.88 12.73
N ARG A 18 2.70 5.73 12.24
CA ARG A 18 1.53 5.26 11.47
C ARG A 18 1.55 5.85 10.06
N LEU A 19 1.35 4.98 9.07
CA LEU A 19 1.23 5.33 7.67
C LEU A 19 -0.16 4.97 7.14
N ASP A 20 -0.98 5.98 6.84
CA ASP A 20 -2.27 5.78 6.18
C ASP A 20 -2.24 6.34 4.75
N LEU A 21 -2.44 5.47 3.76
CA LEU A 21 -2.54 5.80 2.35
C LEU A 21 -3.95 5.52 1.84
N LEU A 22 -4.66 6.58 1.48
CA LEU A 22 -6.01 6.51 0.96
C LEU A 22 -6.03 7.01 -0.48
N ALA A 23 -6.43 6.15 -1.42
CA ALA A 23 -6.66 6.50 -2.80
C ALA A 23 -8.16 6.46 -3.13
N GLY A 24 -8.62 7.40 -3.94
CA GLY A 24 -9.98 7.39 -4.48
C GLY A 24 -10.25 6.15 -5.32
N ASN A 25 -9.38 5.84 -6.29
CA ASN A 25 -9.55 4.68 -7.17
C ASN A 25 -8.46 3.64 -6.90
N ASP A 26 -7.27 3.82 -7.46
CA ASP A 26 -6.18 2.83 -7.34
C ASP A 26 -5.08 3.28 -6.40
N LEU A 27 -4.53 2.33 -5.63
CA LEU A 27 -3.23 2.49 -4.99
C LEU A 27 -2.20 1.59 -5.68
N ILE A 28 -1.19 2.20 -6.29
CA ILE A 28 -0.20 1.52 -7.12
C ILE A 28 1.19 1.74 -6.52
N ASN A 29 1.84 0.69 -6.04
CA ASN A 29 3.24 0.68 -5.66
C ASN A 29 4.05 -0.16 -6.64
N THR A 30 4.97 0.46 -7.37
CA THR A 30 5.65 -0.16 -8.51
C THR A 30 7.06 0.38 -8.70
N ALA A 31 7.78 -0.13 -9.70
CA ALA A 31 9.08 0.36 -10.14
C ALA A 31 10.14 0.43 -9.01
N GLY A 32 10.13 -0.55 -8.09
CA GLY A 32 11.03 -0.55 -6.93
C GLY A 32 10.58 0.38 -5.79
N GLY A 33 9.36 0.91 -5.86
CA GLY A 33 8.79 1.73 -4.79
C GLY A 33 8.73 1.00 -3.45
N ILE A 34 8.94 1.76 -2.38
CA ILE A 34 8.96 1.29 -1.00
C ILE A 34 7.86 2.00 -0.22
N ILE A 35 7.06 1.22 0.51
CA ILE A 35 6.10 1.74 1.48
C ILE A 35 6.41 1.08 2.82
N THR A 36 6.77 1.88 3.82
CA THR A 36 7.20 1.38 5.13
C THR A 36 6.69 2.22 6.30
N GLY A 37 6.45 1.59 7.44
CA GLY A 37 6.10 2.26 8.69
C GLY A 37 5.95 1.29 9.85
N HIS A 38 5.64 1.77 11.05
CA HIS A 38 5.40 0.85 12.17
C HIS A 38 4.01 0.19 12.06
N ASP A 39 2.96 0.98 11.79
CA ASP A 39 1.63 0.50 11.42
C ASP A 39 1.25 1.05 10.03
N VAL A 40 0.90 0.18 9.08
CA VAL A 40 0.65 0.57 7.69
C VAL A 40 -0.78 0.21 7.26
N SER A 41 -1.51 1.19 6.73
CA SER A 41 -2.83 1.02 6.14
C SER A 41 -2.84 1.52 4.69
N LEU A 42 -3.12 0.63 3.75
CA LEU A 42 -3.30 0.93 2.33
C LEU A 42 -4.76 0.70 1.96
N THR A 43 -5.45 1.75 1.49
CA THR A 43 -6.88 1.68 1.14
C THR A 43 -7.14 2.31 -0.22
N ALA A 44 -7.73 1.53 -1.11
CA ALA A 44 -8.30 1.96 -2.39
C ALA A 44 -9.83 1.94 -2.27
N ILE A 45 -10.49 3.09 -2.43
CA ILE A 45 -11.93 3.21 -2.15
C ILE A 45 -12.77 2.59 -3.26
N ASN A 46 -12.45 2.85 -4.53
CA ASN A 46 -13.30 2.41 -5.66
C ASN A 46 -12.76 1.17 -6.38
N ASP A 47 -11.44 0.99 -6.42
CA ASP A 47 -10.81 -0.03 -7.27
C ASP A 47 -9.76 -0.84 -6.50
N ASP A 48 -8.54 -0.92 -7.01
CA ASP A 48 -7.56 -1.94 -6.64
C ASP A 48 -6.43 -1.40 -5.77
N VAL A 49 -5.83 -2.31 -5.00
CA VAL A 49 -4.47 -2.13 -4.50
C VAL A 49 -3.53 -3.02 -5.31
N ILE A 50 -2.58 -2.40 -6.00
CA ILE A 50 -1.60 -3.06 -6.86
C ILE A 50 -0.20 -2.79 -6.33
N ASN A 51 0.51 -3.85 -5.98
CA ASN A 51 1.87 -3.76 -5.50
C ASN A 51 2.74 -4.78 -6.24
N LYS A 52 3.65 -4.31 -7.11
CA LYS A 52 4.39 -5.17 -8.04
C LYS A 52 5.85 -4.73 -8.19
N GLY A 53 6.77 -5.68 -7.99
CA GLY A 53 8.21 -5.42 -8.14
C GLY A 53 8.71 -4.30 -7.21
N SER A 54 8.22 -4.30 -5.98
CA SER A 54 8.30 -3.24 -4.98
C SER A 54 8.44 -3.83 -3.57
N VAL A 55 8.47 -3.01 -2.52
CA VAL A 55 8.57 -3.44 -1.11
C VAL A 55 7.42 -2.87 -0.28
N LEU A 56 6.83 -3.71 0.57
CA LEU A 56 5.92 -3.29 1.63
C LEU A 56 6.42 -3.82 2.97
N GLU A 57 6.66 -2.92 3.94
CA GLU A 57 7.15 -3.31 5.26
C GLU A 57 6.31 -2.68 6.37
N SER A 58 6.01 -3.44 7.42
CA SER A 58 5.48 -2.89 8.67
C SER A 58 6.16 -3.46 9.90
N GLY A 59 6.39 -2.60 10.89
CA GLY A 59 6.99 -2.99 12.17
C GLY A 59 6.06 -3.84 13.05
N ARG A 60 4.76 -3.63 12.96
CA ARG A 60 3.75 -4.34 13.75
C ARG A 60 2.63 -4.90 12.89
N ASP A 61 1.83 -4.03 12.30
CA ASP A 61 0.62 -4.42 11.56
C ASP A 61 0.59 -3.76 10.20
N MET A 62 0.24 -4.54 9.17
CA MET A 62 -0.10 -4.04 7.84
C MET A 62 -1.49 -4.51 7.43
N THR A 63 -2.33 -3.54 7.06
CA THR A 63 -3.67 -3.79 6.52
C THR A 63 -3.75 -3.27 5.09
N ILE A 64 -4.20 -4.13 4.18
CA ILE A 64 -4.44 -3.77 2.78
C ILE A 64 -5.90 -4.03 2.44
N GLN A 65 -6.58 -2.99 1.95
CA GLN A 65 -7.98 -3.03 1.58
C GLN A 65 -8.16 -2.44 0.18
N ALA A 66 -8.81 -3.21 -0.69
CA ALA A 66 -9.30 -2.76 -1.98
C ALA A 66 -10.79 -3.02 -2.05
N SER A 67 -11.52 -2.24 -2.85
CA SER A 67 -12.94 -2.53 -3.09
C SER A 67 -13.14 -3.63 -4.13
N ARG A 68 -12.16 -3.82 -5.03
CA ARG A 68 -12.25 -4.82 -6.08
C ARG A 68 -11.21 -5.91 -5.90
N ASP A 69 -9.93 -5.63 -6.18
CA ASP A 69 -8.88 -6.64 -6.09
C ASP A 69 -7.64 -6.14 -5.33
N VAL A 70 -7.01 -7.05 -4.57
CA VAL A 70 -5.69 -6.84 -3.97
C VAL A 70 -4.66 -7.70 -4.71
N THR A 71 -3.80 -7.07 -5.52
CA THR A 71 -2.73 -7.73 -6.26
C THR A 71 -1.37 -7.46 -5.63
N ILE A 72 -0.77 -8.50 -5.04
CA ILE A 72 0.51 -8.42 -4.32
C ILE A 72 1.53 -9.36 -4.99
N ALA A 73 2.40 -8.77 -5.81
CA ALA A 73 3.61 -9.41 -6.34
C ALA A 73 4.90 -8.57 -6.10
N PRO A 74 5.17 -8.13 -4.86
CA PRO A 74 6.39 -7.46 -4.48
C PRO A 74 7.57 -8.43 -4.31
N THR A 75 8.74 -7.83 -4.14
CA THR A 75 9.94 -8.55 -3.73
C THR A 75 9.90 -8.92 -2.24
N GLU A 76 9.19 -8.15 -1.41
CA GLU A 76 9.08 -8.38 0.04
C GLU A 76 7.75 -7.85 0.62
N VAL A 77 7.15 -8.61 1.55
CA VAL A 77 5.99 -8.22 2.39
C VAL A 77 6.15 -8.77 3.81
N THR A 78 5.91 -7.93 4.83
CA THR A 78 6.01 -8.33 6.25
C THR A 78 4.80 -7.88 7.08
N ASN A 79 4.36 -8.75 8.00
CA ASN A 79 3.28 -8.53 8.99
C ASN A 79 1.94 -8.07 8.39
N SER A 80 1.53 -8.67 7.26
CA SER A 80 0.37 -8.24 6.48
C SER A 80 -0.88 -9.12 6.65
N LEU A 81 -2.03 -8.47 6.76
CA LEU A 81 -3.37 -9.04 6.54
C LEU A 81 -3.98 -8.43 5.27
N PHE A 82 -4.49 -9.30 4.39
CA PHE A 82 -5.13 -8.90 3.14
C PHE A 82 -6.64 -9.12 3.25
N SER A 83 -7.43 -8.07 3.02
CA SER A 83 -8.87 -8.20 2.84
C SER A 83 -9.21 -7.87 1.39
N GLY A 84 -9.81 -8.84 0.71
CA GLY A 84 -10.50 -8.63 -0.57
C GLY A 84 -11.97 -8.31 -0.36
#